data_AF-A0A9P6UWP6-F1
#
_entry.id   AF-A0A9P6UWP6-F1
#
_cell.length_a   1.000
_cell.length_b   1.000
_cell.length_c   1.000
_cell.angle_alpha   90.00
_cell.angle_beta   90.00
_cell.angle_gamma   90.00
#
_symmetry.space_group_name_H-M   'P 1'
#
loop_
_entity.id
_entity.type
_entity.pdbx_description
1 polymer ?
#
loop_
_entity_poly.entity_id
_entity_poly.type
_entity_poly.pdbx_seq_one_letter_code
_entity_poly.pdbx_strand_id
1 'polypeptide(L)'
;VDKCDTFDNGIAATLILFPSNKDQSPAAPPALFHPEDERPEPTAGLFFPKDIDWEMFQQVVQSHTSAAIVRSLLKRSTAISIPILPIQKLDVGKTTFFPLQTMKLDESTIAGNLAVLERITQIGLQLPKYWFANPKNTAFAGDQIMNLCGTIFTHYGSPGTPDTLVSISISLGRKRLSKEKQEFKTVDELLRVVFDAMVQLLCESLRRGDASDKLDIPKFAETITNSFCGRSSPLLFGLPYTTSNINALLLLCDVAVHIELTEAIKAGDIDRIRHLLPIITSMIHGGDNTNDTLELLRLLYGIRHLWTDEWATRVLSSMLVNPKGVDGEWMATDMLQENHNYLLKSISSKGFNMSWEYLRDSISTNIRTFQAISWMFEGEVGVGSNSTKHQTPDTSRDIYKVREHLRGDGILCKPKSDQCDKGIPVVDLQRHGGDKMVGGSVARFLDWHRLEDAVDLEETEALENVIK
;
A
#
# COMPACT_ATOMS: atom_id res chain seq x y z
N VAL A 1 15.17 34.51 -2.96
CA VAL A 1 15.24 33.42 -1.96
C VAL A 1 15.05 32.15 -2.73
N ASP A 2 16.13 31.40 -2.87
CA ASP A 2 16.15 30.18 -3.67
C ASP A 2 15.23 29.14 -3.02
N LYS A 3 14.32 28.53 -3.79
CA LYS A 3 13.39 27.50 -3.26
C LYS A 3 14.11 26.21 -2.85
N CYS A 4 15.40 26.11 -3.18
CA CYS A 4 16.27 24.99 -2.80
C CYS A 4 16.66 24.99 -1.31
N ASP A 5 16.51 26.11 -0.59
CA ASP A 5 17.01 26.30 0.77
C ASP A 5 15.93 26.30 1.87
N THR A 6 14.75 25.76 1.60
CA THR A 6 13.74 25.56 2.65
C THR A 6 13.99 24.25 3.40
N PHE A 7 13.83 24.27 4.73
CA PHE A 7 13.87 23.09 5.61
C PHE A 7 12.93 21.96 5.18
N ASP A 8 11.98 22.25 4.29
CA ASP A 8 11.00 21.31 3.74
C ASP A 8 11.58 20.28 2.76
N ASN A 9 12.79 20.53 2.24
CA ASN A 9 13.45 19.70 1.21
C ASN A 9 14.47 18.70 1.76
N GLY A 10 14.66 18.62 3.08
CA GLY A 10 15.56 17.64 3.69
C GLY A 10 14.90 16.27 3.80
N ILE A 11 15.52 15.23 3.24
CA ILE A 11 15.04 13.85 3.37
C ILE A 11 15.95 13.06 4.30
N ALA A 12 15.37 12.30 5.23
CA ALA A 12 16.09 11.31 6.02
C ALA A 12 16.41 10.10 5.16
N ALA A 13 17.42 9.31 5.52
CA ALA A 13 17.57 7.94 5.04
C ALA A 13 17.61 7.01 6.25
N THR A 14 17.23 5.75 6.09
CA THR A 14 17.25 4.79 7.20
C THR A 14 17.93 3.50 6.73
N LEU A 15 19.03 3.12 7.38
CA LEU A 15 19.65 1.82 7.16
C LEU A 15 18.91 0.76 7.97
N ILE A 16 18.46 -0.31 7.32
CA ILE A 16 17.76 -1.42 7.97
C ILE A 16 18.64 -2.66 7.88
N LEU A 17 18.86 -3.32 9.03
CA LEU A 17 19.60 -4.57 9.09
C LEU A 17 18.62 -5.74 9.16
N PHE A 18 18.70 -6.61 8.16
CA PHE A 18 17.99 -7.88 8.16
C PHE A 18 18.89 -8.96 8.76
N PRO A 19 18.38 -9.79 9.70
CA PRO A 19 19.19 -10.85 10.30
C PRO A 19 19.65 -11.81 9.20
N SER A 20 20.96 -12.03 9.08
CA SER A 20 21.49 -13.13 8.29
C SER A 20 21.43 -14.42 9.11
N ASN A 21 21.09 -15.52 8.45
CA ASN A 21 21.09 -16.82 9.10
C ASN A 21 22.55 -17.19 9.44
N LYS A 22 22.88 -17.19 10.74
CA LYS A 22 24.26 -17.39 11.22
C LYS A 22 24.85 -18.76 10.84
N ASP A 23 23.99 -19.72 10.52
CA ASP A 23 24.37 -21.07 10.12
C ASP A 23 24.77 -21.18 8.65
N GLN A 24 24.56 -20.12 7.84
CA GLN A 24 25.10 -20.01 6.49
C GLN A 24 26.42 -19.23 6.54
N SER A 25 27.53 -19.98 6.54
CA SER A 25 28.85 -19.42 6.22
C SER A 25 28.77 -18.62 4.92
N PRO A 26 29.50 -17.50 4.73
CA PRO A 26 29.52 -16.73 3.48
C PRO A 26 30.31 -17.50 2.41
N ALA A 27 29.84 -18.69 2.04
CA ALA A 27 30.35 -19.47 0.94
C ALA A 27 29.66 -18.94 -0.33
N ALA A 28 30.31 -17.96 -0.95
CA ALA A 28 29.85 -17.19 -2.12
C ALA A 28 28.60 -16.31 -1.87
N PRO A 29 28.54 -15.12 -2.49
CA PRO A 29 27.28 -14.38 -2.53
C PRO A 29 26.22 -15.26 -3.21
N PRO A 30 25.00 -15.37 -2.64
CA PRO A 30 23.94 -16.14 -3.26
C PRO A 30 23.73 -15.64 -4.69
N ALA A 31 23.47 -16.57 -5.63
CA ALA A 31 23.09 -16.19 -6.98
C ALA A 31 21.84 -15.29 -6.88
N LEU A 32 22.01 -14.00 -7.21
CA LEU A 32 20.95 -13.00 -7.11
C LEU A 32 19.91 -13.19 -8.22
N PHE A 33 20.35 -13.78 -9.33
CA PHE A 33 19.58 -13.91 -10.56
C PHE A 33 19.56 -15.34 -11.07
N HIS A 34 18.49 -15.69 -11.78
CA HIS A 34 18.49 -16.87 -12.63
C HIS A 34 19.54 -16.72 -13.75
N PRO A 35 20.14 -17.83 -14.23
CA PRO A 35 20.95 -17.85 -15.44
C PRO A 35 20.24 -17.19 -16.63
N GLU A 36 20.98 -16.49 -17.50
CA GLU A 36 20.38 -15.76 -18.63
C GLU A 36 19.58 -16.64 -19.59
N ASP A 37 20.02 -17.87 -19.78
CA ASP A 37 19.38 -18.90 -20.59
C ASP A 37 18.09 -19.47 -19.98
N GLU A 38 17.86 -19.25 -18.68
CA GLU A 38 16.63 -19.62 -17.99
C GLU A 38 15.60 -18.48 -17.92
N ARG A 39 15.99 -17.25 -18.28
CA ARG A 39 15.10 -16.08 -18.20
C ARG A 39 14.13 -16.06 -19.39
N PRO A 40 12.81 -15.97 -19.15
CA PRO A 40 11.85 -15.87 -20.24
C PRO A 40 11.97 -14.52 -20.95
N GLU A 41 11.78 -14.53 -22.28
CA GLU A 41 11.62 -13.31 -23.07
C GLU A 41 10.50 -12.45 -22.45
N PRO A 42 10.77 -11.17 -22.15
CA PRO A 42 9.78 -10.34 -21.52
C PRO A 42 8.66 -10.05 -22.54
N THR A 43 7.45 -10.48 -22.21
CA THR A 43 6.24 -10.35 -23.04
C THR A 43 5.07 -9.86 -22.20
N ALA A 44 4.00 -9.34 -22.81
CA ALA A 44 2.81 -8.90 -22.07
C ALA A 44 2.14 -10.00 -21.25
N GLY A 45 2.19 -11.26 -21.71
CA GLY A 45 1.67 -12.40 -20.96
C GLY A 45 2.49 -12.73 -19.69
N LEU A 46 3.71 -12.20 -19.58
CA LEU A 46 4.63 -12.46 -18.47
C LEU A 46 4.26 -11.68 -17.19
N PHE A 47 3.64 -10.51 -17.37
CA PHE A 47 3.22 -9.62 -16.27
C PHE A 47 1.82 -9.94 -15.76
N PHE A 48 0.94 -10.38 -16.66
CA PHE A 48 -0.44 -10.76 -16.36
C PHE A 48 -0.65 -12.23 -16.70
N PRO A 49 -0.08 -13.13 -15.90
CA PRO A 49 -0.35 -14.55 -16.08
C PRO A 49 -1.86 -14.77 -15.96
N LYS A 50 -2.36 -15.72 -16.74
CA LYS A 50 -3.73 -16.25 -16.58
C LYS A 50 -3.96 -16.84 -15.18
N ASP A 51 -2.87 -17.00 -14.43
CA ASP A 51 -2.73 -17.63 -13.13
C ASP A 51 -2.58 -16.63 -11.98
N ILE A 52 -3.08 -15.38 -12.10
CA ILE A 52 -3.42 -14.64 -10.86
C ILE A 52 -4.36 -15.57 -10.10
N ASP A 53 -3.93 -16.03 -8.93
CA ASP A 53 -4.71 -16.90 -8.06
C ASP A 53 -5.87 -16.10 -7.46
N TRP A 54 -6.83 -15.84 -8.33
CA TRP A 54 -8.09 -15.17 -8.04
C TRP A 54 -8.88 -15.94 -7.00
N GLU A 55 -8.69 -17.26 -6.95
CA GLU A 55 -9.31 -18.11 -5.94
C GLU A 55 -8.74 -17.77 -4.55
N MET A 56 -7.42 -17.67 -4.41
CA MET A 56 -6.80 -17.25 -3.16
C MET A 56 -7.21 -15.84 -2.76
N PHE A 57 -7.20 -14.86 -3.69
CA PHE A 57 -7.69 -13.51 -3.38
C PHE A 57 -9.16 -13.52 -2.92
N GLN A 58 -10.02 -14.27 -3.61
CA GLN A 58 -11.44 -14.42 -3.24
C GLN A 58 -11.60 -15.04 -1.85
N GLN A 59 -10.87 -16.09 -1.51
CA GLN A 59 -10.92 -16.74 -0.20
C GLN A 59 -10.52 -15.76 0.93
N VAL A 60 -9.50 -14.95 0.69
CA VAL A 60 -9.04 -13.98 1.69
C VAL A 60 -10.04 -12.82 1.82
N VAL A 61 -10.57 -12.29 0.72
CA VAL A 61 -11.62 -11.27 0.76
C VAL A 61 -12.89 -11.81 1.41
N GLN A 62 -13.26 -13.07 1.17
CA GLN A 62 -14.38 -13.73 1.83
C GLN A 62 -14.20 -13.78 3.35
N SER A 63 -12.96 -13.93 3.83
CA SER A 63 -12.65 -13.85 5.26
C SER A 63 -12.90 -12.44 5.82
N HIS A 64 -12.50 -11.40 5.08
CA HIS A 64 -12.80 -10.00 5.46
C HIS A 64 -14.30 -9.70 5.44
N THR A 65 -15.01 -10.17 4.42
CA THR A 65 -16.48 -10.05 4.30
C THR A 65 -17.18 -10.78 5.45
N SER A 66 -16.76 -11.99 5.78
CA SER A 66 -17.27 -12.76 6.91
C SER A 66 -17.06 -12.00 8.23
N ALA A 67 -15.88 -11.41 8.43
CA ALA A 67 -15.58 -10.62 9.63
C ALA A 67 -16.49 -9.38 9.74
N ALA A 68 -16.77 -8.70 8.62
CA ALA A 68 -17.69 -7.56 8.57
C ALA A 68 -19.15 -7.97 8.87
N ILE A 69 -19.61 -9.11 8.36
CA ILE A 69 -20.93 -9.69 8.69
C ILE A 69 -21.01 -9.99 10.19
N VAL A 70 -20.00 -10.67 10.76
CA VAL A 70 -19.95 -11.02 12.18
C VAL A 70 -20.04 -9.77 13.07
N ARG A 71 -19.25 -8.72 12.75
CA ARG A 71 -19.26 -7.45 13.50
C ARG A 71 -20.64 -6.80 13.53
N SER A 72 -21.48 -7.04 12.52
CA SER A 72 -22.85 -6.52 12.47
C SER A 72 -23.83 -7.25 13.38
N LEU A 73 -23.59 -8.53 13.67
CA LEU A 73 -24.50 -9.40 14.43
C LEU A 73 -24.20 -9.35 15.93
N LEU A 74 -22.91 -9.29 16.28
CA LEU A 74 -22.47 -9.25 17.66
C LEU A 74 -22.31 -7.79 18.06
N LYS A 75 -23.27 -7.25 18.84
CA LYS A 75 -23.18 -5.93 19.51
C LYS A 75 -21.98 -5.76 20.44
N ARG A 76 -21.12 -6.78 20.55
CA ARG A 76 -19.84 -6.76 21.25
C ARG A 76 -18.79 -7.37 20.35
N SER A 77 -17.76 -6.56 20.08
CA SER A 77 -16.49 -6.90 19.43
C SER A 77 -15.86 -8.14 20.06
N THR A 78 -16.30 -9.31 19.64
CA THR A 78 -15.54 -10.54 19.80
C THR A 78 -14.98 -10.83 18.43
N ALA A 79 -13.67 -10.65 18.29
CA ALA A 79 -12.95 -10.96 17.09
C ALA A 79 -13.14 -12.46 16.82
N ILE A 80 -14.09 -12.81 15.95
CA ILE A 80 -14.09 -14.14 15.36
C ILE A 80 -12.88 -14.14 14.43
N SER A 81 -11.82 -14.81 14.87
CA SER A 81 -10.68 -15.11 14.04
C SER A 81 -11.16 -16.09 12.97
N ILE A 82 -11.42 -15.56 11.78
CA ILE A 82 -11.58 -16.39 10.59
C ILE A 82 -10.16 -16.66 10.12
N PRO A 83 -9.72 -17.93 10.08
CA PRO A 83 -8.35 -18.24 9.69
C PRO A 83 -8.15 -17.82 8.23
N ILE A 84 -7.35 -16.78 8.04
CA ILE A 84 -6.73 -16.50 6.74
C ILE A 84 -5.65 -17.59 6.59
N LEU A 85 -5.62 -18.28 5.44
CA LEU A 85 -4.59 -19.27 5.15
C LEU A 85 -3.21 -18.61 5.37
N PRO A 86 -2.40 -19.09 6.33
CA PRO A 86 -1.09 -18.51 6.55
C PRO A 86 -0.23 -18.86 5.34
N ILE A 87 0.27 -17.83 4.68
CA ILE A 87 1.31 -17.94 3.67
C ILE A 87 2.60 -17.38 4.32
N GLN A 88 3.77 -17.45 3.69
CA GLN A 88 5.06 -17.23 4.34
C GLN A 88 5.10 -15.94 5.19
N LYS A 89 5.08 -16.10 6.53
CA LYS A 89 5.23 -15.01 7.49
C LYS A 89 6.68 -14.81 7.87
N LEU A 90 7.08 -13.55 7.99
CA LEU A 90 8.37 -13.19 8.54
C LEU A 90 8.46 -13.52 10.03
N ASP A 91 9.66 -13.91 10.48
CA ASP A 91 9.93 -14.17 11.88
C ASP A 91 9.66 -12.92 12.73
N VAL A 92 8.83 -13.08 13.76
CA VAL A 92 8.49 -11.98 14.66
C VAL A 92 9.73 -11.59 15.46
N GLY A 93 10.25 -10.41 15.17
CA GLY A 93 11.42 -9.86 15.83
C GLY A 93 11.49 -8.35 15.67
N LYS A 94 12.14 -7.67 16.62
CA LYS A 94 12.33 -6.23 16.52
C LYS A 94 13.33 -5.92 15.40
N THR A 95 12.88 -5.22 14.37
CA THR A 95 13.75 -4.78 13.29
C THR A 95 14.75 -3.76 13.81
N THR A 96 16.03 -3.96 13.47
CA THR A 96 17.09 -3.03 13.80
C THR A 96 17.27 -2.05 12.64
N PHE A 97 17.21 -0.76 12.93
CA PHE A 97 17.38 0.29 11.93
C PHE A 97 18.12 1.51 12.51
N PHE A 98 18.84 2.21 11.65
CA PHE A 98 19.69 3.34 11.98
C PHE A 98 19.33 4.53 11.09
N PRO A 99 18.67 5.57 11.64
CA PRO A 99 18.47 6.82 10.92
C PRO A 99 19.82 7.42 10.50
N LEU A 100 19.92 7.78 9.24
CA LEU A 100 21.09 8.40 8.63
C LEU A 100 20.93 9.92 8.59
N GLN A 101 22.03 10.60 8.29
CA GLN A 101 22.04 12.04 8.11
C GLN A 101 21.06 12.46 7.01
N THR A 102 20.26 13.48 7.27
CA THR A 102 19.41 14.08 6.23
C THR A 102 20.26 14.77 5.16
N MET A 103 19.76 14.82 3.93
CA MET A 103 20.50 15.38 2.79
C MET A 103 19.66 16.46 2.11
N LYS A 104 20.33 17.50 1.56
CA LYS A 104 19.71 18.44 0.63
C LYS A 104 19.78 17.81 -0.76
N LEU A 105 18.74 17.09 -1.17
CA LEU A 105 18.69 16.40 -2.46
C LEU A 105 17.31 16.57 -3.09
N ASP A 106 17.29 16.63 -4.41
CA ASP A 106 16.07 16.72 -5.20
C ASP A 106 15.61 15.33 -5.66
N GLU A 107 14.79 14.68 -4.83
CA GLU A 107 14.23 13.35 -5.11
C GLU A 107 13.25 13.31 -6.27
N SER A 108 12.85 14.48 -6.80
CA SER A 108 12.04 14.52 -8.02
C SER A 108 12.86 14.16 -9.27
N THR A 109 14.18 13.97 -9.13
CA THR A 109 15.09 13.64 -10.22
C THR A 109 15.80 12.31 -9.98
N ILE A 110 16.02 11.56 -11.07
CA ILE A 110 16.83 10.33 -11.06
C ILE A 110 18.25 10.63 -10.55
N ALA A 111 18.83 11.76 -10.96
CA ALA A 111 20.17 12.18 -10.52
C ALA A 111 20.23 12.45 -9.01
N GLY A 112 19.19 13.06 -8.43
CA GLY A 112 19.10 13.27 -6.99
C GLY A 112 19.01 11.95 -6.22
N ASN A 113 18.18 11.01 -6.69
CA ASN A 113 18.08 9.67 -6.09
C ASN A 113 19.39 8.88 -6.19
N LEU A 114 20.08 8.95 -7.33
CA LEU A 114 21.40 8.32 -7.50
C LEU A 114 22.44 8.93 -6.54
N ALA A 115 22.44 10.25 -6.37
CA ALA A 115 23.33 10.93 -5.43
C ALA A 115 23.07 10.54 -3.96
N VAL A 116 21.81 10.27 -3.56
CA VAL A 116 21.51 9.70 -2.23
C VAL A 116 22.25 8.39 -2.05
N LEU A 117 22.14 7.50 -3.04
CA LEU A 117 22.69 6.15 -2.95
C LEU A 117 24.20 6.15 -2.97
N GLU A 118 24.83 6.90 -3.87
CA GLU A 118 26.28 7.06 -3.89
C GLU A 118 26.80 7.57 -2.56
N ARG A 119 26.10 8.56 -1.98
CA ARG A 119 26.49 9.13 -0.70
C ARG A 119 26.33 8.13 0.45
N ILE A 120 25.26 7.36 0.49
CA ILE A 120 25.06 6.33 1.53
C ILE A 120 26.07 5.19 1.35
N THR A 121 26.18 4.66 0.13
CA THR A 121 26.92 3.43 -0.16
C THR A 121 28.42 3.67 -0.21
N GLN A 122 28.90 4.68 -0.93
CA GLN A 122 30.33 4.92 -1.14
C GLN A 122 30.93 5.77 -0.02
N ILE A 123 30.26 6.87 0.35
CA ILE A 123 30.80 7.81 1.35
C ILE A 123 30.49 7.35 2.77
N GLY A 124 29.24 6.95 3.04
CA GLY A 124 28.79 6.57 4.37
C GLY A 124 29.25 5.18 4.79
N LEU A 125 28.94 4.17 3.98
CA LEU A 125 29.16 2.75 4.29
C LEU A 125 30.45 2.18 3.68
N GLN A 126 31.09 2.91 2.76
CA GLN A 126 32.30 2.47 2.04
C GLN A 126 32.14 1.10 1.39
N LEU A 127 30.95 0.82 0.86
CA LEU A 127 30.64 -0.41 0.17
C LEU A 127 31.44 -0.50 -1.13
N PRO A 128 31.89 -1.72 -1.53
CA PRO A 128 32.64 -1.88 -2.75
C PRO A 128 31.85 -1.45 -3.98
N LYS A 129 32.43 -0.59 -4.83
CA LYS A 129 31.77 -0.07 -6.05
C LYS A 129 31.22 -1.16 -6.96
N TYR A 130 31.88 -2.33 -7.03
CA TYR A 130 31.45 -3.45 -7.87
C TYR A 130 30.09 -4.04 -7.46
N TRP A 131 29.60 -3.81 -6.23
CA TRP A 131 28.24 -4.22 -5.84
C TRP A 131 27.17 -3.46 -6.62
N PHE A 132 27.48 -2.23 -7.02
CA PHE A 132 26.58 -1.31 -7.72
C PHE A 132 26.98 -1.09 -9.19
N ALA A 133 28.02 -1.78 -9.67
CA ALA A 133 28.53 -1.63 -11.05
C ALA A 133 27.55 -2.18 -12.10
N ASN A 134 26.63 -3.07 -11.71
CA ASN A 134 25.53 -3.49 -12.55
C ASN A 134 24.22 -2.88 -12.00
N PRO A 135 23.54 -2.00 -12.75
CA PRO A 135 22.24 -1.43 -12.35
C PRO A 135 21.21 -2.50 -11.99
N LYS A 136 21.28 -3.69 -12.63
CA LYS A 136 20.40 -4.84 -12.38
C LYS A 136 20.52 -5.38 -10.94
N ASN A 137 21.63 -5.10 -10.23
CA ASN A 137 21.87 -5.51 -8.84
C ASN A 137 21.16 -4.64 -7.79
N THR A 138 20.59 -3.51 -8.18
CA THR A 138 20.01 -2.56 -7.24
C THR A 138 18.49 -2.53 -7.38
N ALA A 139 17.78 -3.11 -6.41
CA ALA A 139 16.33 -3.04 -6.32
C ALA A 139 15.91 -1.80 -5.51
N PHE A 140 15.11 -0.92 -6.12
CA PHE A 140 14.44 0.18 -5.43
C PHE A 140 12.98 -0.19 -5.24
N ALA A 141 12.54 -0.24 -3.98
CA ALA A 141 11.14 -0.43 -3.64
C ALA A 141 10.83 0.43 -2.41
N GLY A 142 10.05 1.49 -2.62
CA GLY A 142 9.77 2.51 -1.62
C GLY A 142 8.27 2.77 -1.48
N ASP A 143 7.73 3.73 -2.25
CA ASP A 143 6.36 4.24 -2.06
C ASP A 143 5.24 3.38 -2.70
N GLN A 144 5.65 2.36 -3.46
CA GLN A 144 4.81 1.65 -4.43
C GLN A 144 3.59 0.95 -3.81
N ILE A 145 3.73 0.49 -2.56
CA ILE A 145 2.68 -0.21 -1.83
C ILE A 145 1.66 0.77 -1.24
N MET A 146 2.09 1.99 -0.91
CA MET A 146 1.27 2.97 -0.21
C MET A 146 0.43 3.85 -1.14
N ASN A 147 0.79 3.93 -2.43
CA ASN A 147 0.03 4.70 -3.40
C ASN A 147 -1.32 4.06 -3.83
N LEU A 148 -1.63 2.86 -3.33
CA LEU A 148 -2.95 2.25 -3.51
C LEU A 148 -4.06 3.13 -2.93
N CYS A 149 -3.83 3.75 -1.76
CA CYS A 149 -4.77 4.70 -1.16
C CYS A 149 -5.08 5.86 -2.12
N GLY A 150 -4.06 6.47 -2.72
CA GLY A 150 -4.23 7.56 -3.68
C GLY A 150 -5.01 7.12 -4.92
N THR A 151 -4.81 5.88 -5.35
CA THR A 151 -5.53 5.28 -6.49
C THR A 151 -7.01 5.07 -6.18
N ILE A 152 -7.36 4.64 -4.96
CA ILE A 152 -8.77 4.49 -4.52
C ILE A 152 -9.50 5.84 -4.48
N PHE A 153 -8.79 6.96 -4.34
CA PHE A 153 -9.38 8.31 -4.42
C PHE A 153 -9.89 8.70 -5.82
N THR A 154 -9.75 7.85 -6.83
CA THR A 154 -10.54 7.95 -8.07
C THR A 154 -12.06 7.88 -7.78
N HIS A 155 -12.47 7.21 -6.71
CA HIS A 155 -13.84 7.20 -6.17
C HIS A 155 -14.19 8.45 -5.33
N TYR A 156 -13.29 9.44 -5.22
CA TYR A 156 -13.53 10.63 -4.40
C TYR A 156 -14.76 11.41 -4.86
N GLY A 157 -14.93 11.57 -6.18
CA GLY A 157 -16.12 12.14 -6.80
C GLY A 157 -16.50 13.55 -6.32
N SER A 158 -17.80 13.85 -6.36
CA SER A 158 -18.36 15.17 -6.05
C SER A 158 -19.27 15.11 -4.81
N PRO A 159 -19.29 16.14 -3.94
CA PRO A 159 -20.15 16.18 -2.74
C PRO A 159 -21.64 15.93 -2.99
N GLY A 160 -22.15 16.33 -4.16
CA GLY A 160 -23.55 16.18 -4.55
C GLY A 160 -23.91 14.80 -5.11
N THR A 161 -22.96 13.87 -5.22
CA THR A 161 -23.17 12.53 -5.78
C THR A 161 -23.05 11.51 -4.62
N PRO A 162 -24.16 10.88 -4.18
CA PRO A 162 -24.19 10.18 -2.89
C PRO A 162 -23.30 8.94 -2.76
N ASP A 163 -22.97 8.30 -3.88
CA ASP A 163 -22.14 7.10 -4.01
C ASP A 163 -20.61 7.38 -3.95
N THR A 164 -20.23 8.64 -3.74
CA THR A 164 -18.82 9.07 -3.74
C THR A 164 -18.21 9.12 -2.35
N LEU A 165 -16.88 8.90 -2.24
CA LEU A 165 -16.18 8.94 -0.95
C LEU A 165 -16.27 10.31 -0.28
N VAL A 166 -16.29 11.41 -1.03
CA VAL A 166 -16.43 12.76 -0.45
C VAL A 166 -17.82 12.96 0.16
N SER A 167 -18.88 12.47 -0.46
CA SER A 167 -20.23 12.55 0.08
C SER A 167 -20.36 11.74 1.37
N ILE A 168 -19.82 10.51 1.37
CA ILE A 168 -19.74 9.66 2.56
C ILE A 168 -18.94 10.34 3.68
N SER A 169 -17.77 10.91 3.37
CA SER A 169 -16.93 11.63 4.34
C SER A 169 -17.65 12.83 4.97
N ILE A 170 -18.39 13.59 4.16
CA ILE A 170 -19.23 14.71 4.63
C ILE A 170 -20.33 14.21 5.56
N SER A 171 -20.99 13.09 5.24
CA SER A 171 -22.04 12.50 6.09
C SER A 171 -21.54 12.12 7.49
N LEU A 172 -20.26 11.76 7.59
CA LEU A 172 -19.59 11.45 8.87
C LEU A 172 -19.16 12.71 9.64
N GLY A 173 -19.13 13.87 8.99
CA GLY A 173 -18.63 15.12 9.56
C GLY A 173 -17.09 15.19 9.61
N ARG A 174 -16.39 14.38 8.80
CA ARG A 174 -14.92 14.35 8.77
C ARG A 174 -14.39 15.53 7.95
N LYS A 175 -13.91 16.57 8.64
CA LYS A 175 -13.40 17.81 8.00
C LYS A 175 -11.98 17.71 7.39
N ARG A 176 -11.27 16.60 7.56
CA ARG A 176 -9.81 16.49 7.30
C ARG A 176 -9.41 15.69 6.06
N LEU A 177 -10.35 15.10 5.34
CA LEU A 177 -10.04 14.33 4.13
C LEU A 177 -10.22 15.23 2.91
N SER A 178 -9.11 15.66 2.32
CA SER A 178 -9.10 16.30 1.00
C SER A 178 -8.32 15.43 0.02
N LYS A 179 -8.61 15.58 -1.27
CA LYS A 179 -7.86 14.89 -2.34
C LYS A 179 -6.36 15.21 -2.30
N GLU A 180 -6.01 16.41 -1.84
CA GLU A 180 -4.65 16.97 -1.81
C GLU A 180 -3.84 16.58 -0.56
N LYS A 181 -4.50 16.24 0.55
CA LYS A 181 -3.82 15.89 1.80
C LYS A 181 -4.45 14.64 2.42
N GLN A 182 -3.87 13.50 2.06
CA GLN A 182 -4.32 12.18 2.50
C GLN A 182 -3.46 11.72 3.68
N GLU A 183 -4.01 11.78 4.88
CA GLU A 183 -3.38 11.15 6.04
C GLU A 183 -3.74 9.65 6.02
N PHE A 184 -2.77 8.80 5.74
CA PHE A 184 -2.97 7.36 5.51
C PHE A 184 -3.88 6.70 6.56
N LYS A 185 -3.63 6.95 7.84
CA LYS A 185 -4.43 6.38 8.92
C LYS A 185 -5.91 6.81 8.87
N THR A 186 -6.16 8.10 8.64
CA THR A 186 -7.51 8.65 8.56
C THR A 186 -8.26 8.09 7.35
N VAL A 187 -7.54 7.84 6.24
CA VAL A 187 -8.06 7.17 5.04
C VAL A 187 -8.37 5.71 5.33
N ASP A 188 -7.43 4.94 5.88
CA ASP A 188 -7.63 3.52 6.22
C ASP A 188 -8.85 3.32 7.13
N GLU A 189 -8.99 4.16 8.16
CA GLU A 189 -10.15 4.14 9.05
C GLU A 189 -11.46 4.45 8.30
N LEU A 190 -11.47 5.38 7.35
CA LEU A 190 -12.65 5.65 6.53
C LEU A 190 -12.98 4.43 5.66
N LEU A 191 -12.02 3.91 4.91
CA LEU A 191 -12.23 2.81 3.97
C LEU A 191 -12.77 1.57 4.68
N ARG A 192 -12.26 1.23 5.88
CA ARG A 192 -12.79 0.13 6.70
C ARG A 192 -14.23 0.35 7.15
N VAL A 193 -14.59 1.57 7.54
CA VAL A 193 -15.99 1.92 7.88
C VAL A 193 -16.90 1.78 6.66
N VAL A 194 -16.45 2.24 5.49
CA VAL A 194 -17.21 2.12 4.23
C VAL A 194 -17.41 0.66 3.85
N PHE A 195 -16.35 -0.15 3.91
CA PHE A 195 -16.41 -1.59 3.63
C PHE A 195 -17.44 -2.29 4.53
N ASP A 196 -17.34 -2.10 5.84
CA ASP A 196 -18.26 -2.71 6.81
C ASP A 196 -19.72 -2.28 6.56
N ALA A 197 -19.95 -1.00 6.27
CA ALA A 197 -21.28 -0.47 5.97
C ALA A 197 -21.88 -1.09 4.71
N MET A 198 -21.11 -1.19 3.62
CA MET A 198 -21.56 -1.76 2.35
C MET A 198 -21.81 -3.26 2.44
N VAL A 199 -20.92 -4.02 3.08
CA VAL A 199 -21.13 -5.47 3.32
C VAL A 199 -22.40 -5.71 4.14
N GLN A 200 -22.66 -4.88 5.16
CA GLN A 200 -23.88 -4.97 5.96
C GLN A 200 -25.14 -4.70 5.13
N LEU A 201 -25.13 -3.70 4.24
CA LEU A 201 -26.27 -3.42 3.34
C LEU A 201 -26.53 -4.57 2.37
N LEU A 202 -25.47 -5.14 1.78
CA LEU A 202 -25.60 -6.31 0.90
C LEU A 202 -26.14 -7.53 1.64
N CYS A 203 -25.64 -7.78 2.86
CA CYS A 203 -26.15 -8.85 3.72
C CYS A 203 -27.64 -8.66 4.04
N GLU A 204 -28.10 -7.45 4.31
CA GLU A 204 -29.52 -7.16 4.54
C GLU A 204 -30.37 -7.36 3.27
N SER A 205 -29.85 -6.95 2.12
CA SER A 205 -30.51 -7.13 0.82
C SER A 205 -30.71 -8.62 0.51
N LEU A 206 -29.72 -9.48 0.80
CA LEU A 206 -29.82 -10.94 0.67
C LEU A 206 -30.84 -11.54 1.66
N ARG A 207 -30.81 -11.12 2.94
CA ARG A 207 -31.71 -11.66 3.98
C ARG A 207 -33.19 -11.43 3.70
N ARG A 208 -33.55 -10.33 3.03
CA ARG A 208 -34.96 -10.06 2.68
C ARG A 208 -35.52 -11.05 1.64
N GLY A 209 -34.68 -11.84 0.97
CA GLY A 209 -35.09 -12.89 0.04
C GLY A 209 -35.23 -14.28 0.65
N ASP A 210 -34.72 -14.50 1.88
CA ASP A 210 -34.59 -15.83 2.48
C ASP A 210 -35.27 -15.84 3.87
N ALA A 211 -36.34 -16.63 4.02
CA ALA A 211 -37.17 -16.67 5.24
C ALA A 211 -36.56 -17.48 6.40
N SER A 212 -35.28 -17.86 6.29
CA SER A 212 -34.58 -18.70 7.28
C SER A 212 -33.96 -17.85 8.39
N ASP A 213 -34.29 -18.18 9.65
CA ASP A 213 -33.71 -17.54 10.84
C ASP A 213 -32.23 -17.90 11.09
N LYS A 214 -31.66 -18.89 10.37
CA LYS A 214 -30.25 -19.28 10.49
C LYS A 214 -29.40 -18.59 9.42
N LEU A 215 -28.55 -17.66 9.86
CA LEU A 215 -27.57 -17.01 9.01
C LEU A 215 -26.35 -17.92 8.79
N ASP A 216 -26.21 -18.42 7.57
CA ASP A 216 -25.01 -19.15 7.12
C ASP A 216 -23.93 -18.14 6.68
N ILE A 217 -23.14 -17.65 7.65
CA ILE A 217 -22.14 -16.59 7.42
C ILE A 217 -21.17 -16.94 6.27
N PRO A 218 -20.56 -18.14 6.20
CA PRO A 218 -19.70 -18.51 5.09
C PRO A 218 -20.36 -18.37 3.72
N LYS A 219 -21.60 -18.86 3.57
CA LYS A 219 -22.35 -18.80 2.31
C LYS A 219 -22.74 -17.37 1.92
N PHE A 220 -23.15 -16.56 2.90
CA PHE A 220 -23.44 -15.15 2.66
C PHE A 220 -22.19 -14.37 2.26
N ALA A 221 -21.08 -14.61 2.94
CA ALA A 221 -19.80 -13.99 2.62
C ALA A 221 -19.35 -14.39 1.21
N GLU A 222 -19.42 -15.68 0.86
CA GLU A 222 -19.09 -16.16 -0.49
C GLU A 222 -19.93 -15.45 -1.55
N THR A 223 -21.24 -15.39 -1.36
CA THR A 223 -22.19 -14.74 -2.30
C THR A 223 -21.86 -13.26 -2.45
N ILE A 224 -21.57 -12.57 -1.34
CA ILE A 224 -21.22 -11.15 -1.35
C ILE A 224 -19.86 -10.94 -2.02
N THR A 225 -18.83 -11.70 -1.68
CA THR A 225 -17.49 -11.59 -2.26
C THR A 225 -17.51 -11.86 -3.77
N ASN A 226 -18.16 -12.92 -4.21
CA ASN A 226 -18.30 -13.26 -5.64
C ASN A 226 -19.02 -12.17 -6.46
N SER A 227 -19.78 -11.29 -5.79
CA SER A 227 -20.52 -10.25 -6.47
C SER A 227 -19.71 -9.03 -6.88
N PHE A 228 -18.56 -8.80 -6.23
CA PHE A 228 -17.71 -7.63 -6.45
C PHE A 228 -16.26 -8.00 -6.77
N CYS A 229 -15.79 -9.20 -6.39
CA CYS A 229 -14.51 -9.72 -6.86
C CYS A 229 -14.64 -10.25 -8.31
N GLY A 230 -13.81 -9.75 -9.23
CA GLY A 230 -13.75 -10.17 -10.62
C GLY A 230 -14.73 -9.44 -11.55
N ARG A 231 -16.05 -9.59 -11.37
CA ARG A 231 -17.06 -8.83 -12.15
C ARG A 231 -18.22 -8.36 -11.27
N SER A 232 -18.19 -7.08 -10.93
CA SER A 232 -19.25 -6.39 -10.19
C SER A 232 -20.62 -6.54 -10.86
N SER A 233 -21.58 -7.17 -10.19
CA SER A 233 -22.94 -7.37 -10.72
C SER A 233 -24.03 -7.09 -9.69
N PRO A 234 -24.77 -5.96 -9.79
CA PRO A 234 -25.91 -5.66 -8.92
C PRO A 234 -27.05 -6.69 -9.01
N LEU A 235 -27.18 -7.38 -10.15
CA LEU A 235 -28.25 -8.35 -10.40
C LEU A 235 -28.21 -9.55 -9.43
N LEU A 236 -27.03 -9.89 -8.90
CA LEU A 236 -26.85 -10.98 -7.94
C LEU A 236 -27.63 -10.76 -6.63
N PHE A 237 -28.03 -9.52 -6.35
CA PHE A 237 -28.76 -9.13 -5.14
C PHE A 237 -30.21 -8.71 -5.41
N GLY A 238 -30.69 -8.86 -6.66
CA GLY A 238 -31.96 -8.27 -7.07
C GLY A 238 -31.99 -6.74 -6.93
N LEU A 239 -30.82 -6.11 -6.98
CA LEU A 239 -30.69 -4.65 -6.98
C LEU A 239 -30.86 -4.11 -8.41
N PRO A 240 -31.37 -2.88 -8.55
CA PRO A 240 -31.40 -2.20 -9.85
C PRO A 240 -30.00 -2.08 -10.44
N TYR A 241 -29.89 -2.31 -11.76
CA TYR A 241 -28.66 -2.05 -12.51
C TYR A 241 -28.51 -0.55 -12.76
N THR A 242 -27.99 0.16 -11.75
CA THR A 242 -27.75 1.61 -11.76
C THR A 242 -26.24 1.86 -11.69
N THR A 243 -25.77 2.94 -12.34
CA THR A 243 -24.41 3.48 -12.21
C THR A 243 -23.98 3.61 -10.75
N SER A 244 -24.82 4.15 -9.86
CA SER A 244 -24.50 4.30 -8.44
C SER A 244 -24.27 2.95 -7.74
N ASN A 245 -25.04 1.90 -8.08
CA ASN A 245 -24.81 0.56 -7.53
C ASN A 245 -23.54 -0.07 -8.09
N ILE A 246 -23.24 0.14 -9.38
CA ILE A 246 -22.01 -0.34 -10.00
C ILE A 246 -20.79 0.35 -9.37
N ASN A 247 -20.84 1.67 -9.23
CA ASN A 247 -19.80 2.47 -8.58
C ASN A 247 -19.55 1.99 -7.14
N ALA A 248 -20.62 1.75 -6.37
CA ALA A 248 -20.48 1.25 -5.00
C ALA A 248 -19.87 -0.16 -4.93
N LEU A 249 -20.18 -1.06 -5.87
CA LEU A 249 -19.56 -2.39 -5.94
C LEU A 249 -18.09 -2.31 -6.37
N LEU A 250 -17.73 -1.42 -7.29
CA LEU A 250 -16.34 -1.17 -7.68
C LEU A 250 -15.54 -0.61 -6.50
N LEU A 251 -16.07 0.39 -5.80
CA LEU A 251 -15.46 0.92 -4.58
C LEU A 251 -15.27 -0.19 -3.53
N LEU A 252 -16.28 -1.05 -3.32
CA LEU A 252 -16.18 -2.17 -2.39
C LEU A 252 -15.05 -3.14 -2.75
N CYS A 253 -14.87 -3.44 -4.05
CA CYS A 253 -13.78 -4.28 -4.54
C CYS A 253 -12.41 -3.63 -4.30
N ASP A 254 -12.26 -2.36 -4.67
CA ASP A 254 -10.99 -1.64 -4.54
C ASP A 254 -10.59 -1.45 -3.07
N VAL A 255 -11.56 -1.18 -2.19
CA VAL A 255 -11.34 -1.15 -0.74
C VAL A 255 -10.95 -2.53 -0.19
N ALA A 256 -11.50 -3.62 -0.72
CA ALA A 256 -11.13 -4.97 -0.28
C ALA A 256 -9.65 -5.27 -0.53
N VAL A 257 -9.09 -4.84 -1.68
CA VAL A 257 -7.65 -4.95 -2.00
C VAL A 257 -6.82 -4.18 -0.97
N HIS A 258 -7.23 -2.95 -0.63
CA HIS A 258 -6.53 -2.14 0.38
C HIS A 258 -6.57 -2.74 1.79
N ILE A 259 -7.73 -3.23 2.22
CA ILE A 259 -7.85 -3.92 3.51
C ILE A 259 -6.92 -5.14 3.52
N GLU A 260 -6.91 -5.92 2.44
CA GLU A 260 -6.09 -7.10 2.37
C GLU A 260 -4.59 -6.79 2.40
N LEU A 261 -4.15 -5.76 1.66
CA LEU A 261 -2.77 -5.30 1.68
C LEU A 261 -2.34 -4.84 3.08
N THR A 262 -3.17 -4.05 3.75
CA THR A 262 -2.85 -3.56 5.10
C THR A 262 -2.85 -4.66 6.15
N GLU A 263 -3.71 -5.68 6.03
CA GLU A 263 -3.70 -6.85 6.91
C GLU A 263 -2.52 -7.80 6.61
N ALA A 264 -2.09 -7.93 5.36
CA ALA A 264 -0.88 -8.66 4.98
C ALA A 264 0.38 -7.99 5.54
N ILE A 265 0.48 -6.67 5.40
CA ILE A 265 1.54 -5.85 5.99
C ILE A 265 1.59 -6.04 7.50
N LYS A 266 0.48 -5.83 8.22
CA LYS A 266 0.42 -5.99 9.69
C LYS A 266 0.82 -7.39 10.15
N ALA A 267 0.44 -8.42 9.39
CA ALA A 267 0.76 -9.80 9.69
C ALA A 267 2.22 -10.18 9.37
N GLY A 268 2.98 -9.33 8.68
CA GLY A 268 4.31 -9.68 8.19
C GLY A 268 4.29 -10.78 7.13
N ASP A 269 3.20 -10.90 6.36
CA ASP A 269 2.98 -11.99 5.40
C ASP A 269 3.37 -11.53 3.98
N ILE A 270 4.61 -11.82 3.61
CA ILE A 270 5.19 -11.37 2.33
C ILE A 270 4.61 -12.09 1.13
N ASP A 271 4.09 -13.30 1.32
CA ASP A 271 3.45 -14.04 0.26
C ASP A 271 2.08 -13.45 -0.07
N ARG A 272 1.26 -13.10 0.93
CA ARG A 272 0.01 -12.38 0.66
C ARG A 272 0.27 -11.08 -0.11
N ILE A 273 1.31 -10.33 0.26
CA ILE A 273 1.74 -9.14 -0.50
C ILE A 273 2.11 -9.51 -1.94
N ARG A 274 2.97 -10.54 -2.12
CA ARG A 274 3.41 -11.02 -3.44
C ARG A 274 2.23 -11.33 -4.37
N HIS A 275 1.18 -11.97 -3.85
CA HIS A 275 -0.02 -12.31 -4.62
C HIS A 275 -0.89 -11.10 -4.96
N LEU A 276 -0.88 -10.05 -4.13
CA LEU A 276 -1.63 -8.82 -4.39
C LEU A 276 -0.95 -7.90 -5.41
N LEU A 277 0.39 -7.95 -5.52
CA LEU A 277 1.15 -7.03 -6.37
C LEU A 277 0.57 -6.91 -7.81
N PRO A 278 0.23 -7.99 -8.54
CA PRO A 278 -0.36 -7.87 -9.88
C PRO A 278 -1.69 -7.12 -9.93
N ILE A 279 -2.54 -7.31 -8.91
CA ILE A 279 -3.82 -6.62 -8.78
C ILE A 279 -3.57 -5.13 -8.50
N ILE A 280 -2.66 -4.83 -7.57
CA ILE A 280 -2.27 -3.47 -7.19
C ILE A 280 -1.65 -2.73 -8.38
N THR A 281 -0.73 -3.36 -9.11
CA THR A 281 -0.13 -2.80 -10.33
C THR A 281 -1.19 -2.44 -11.36
N SER A 282 -2.19 -3.31 -11.53
CA SER A 282 -3.32 -3.05 -12.41
C SER A 282 -4.12 -1.83 -11.94
N MET A 283 -4.46 -1.77 -10.65
CA MET A 283 -5.22 -0.63 -10.12
C MET A 283 -4.48 0.69 -10.29
N ILE A 284 -3.20 0.73 -9.93
CA ILE A 284 -2.35 1.93 -10.01
C ILE A 284 -2.26 2.42 -11.46
N HIS A 285 -2.13 1.50 -12.43
CA HIS A 285 -2.14 1.86 -13.84
C HIS A 285 -3.49 2.38 -14.34
N GLY A 286 -4.58 1.80 -13.82
CA GLY A 286 -5.95 2.25 -14.04
C GLY A 286 -6.20 3.65 -13.48
N GLY A 287 -5.49 4.03 -12.41
CA GLY A 287 -5.52 5.37 -11.81
C GLY A 287 -4.56 6.38 -12.43
N ASP A 288 -3.97 6.07 -13.59
CA ASP A 288 -3.04 6.94 -14.34
C ASP A 288 -1.68 7.23 -13.66
N ASN A 289 -1.29 6.45 -12.66
CA ASN A 289 0.02 6.56 -11.99
C ASN A 289 1.09 5.75 -12.75
N THR A 290 1.53 6.26 -13.91
CA THR A 290 2.39 5.49 -14.83
C THR A 290 3.80 5.22 -14.32
N ASN A 291 4.36 6.11 -13.50
CA ASN A 291 5.69 5.93 -12.92
C ASN A 291 5.68 4.77 -11.92
N ASP A 292 4.71 4.77 -11.02
CA ASP A 292 4.51 3.71 -10.03
C ASP A 292 4.18 2.38 -10.69
N THR A 293 3.39 2.42 -11.76
CA THR A 293 3.16 1.23 -12.57
C THR A 293 4.47 0.64 -13.06
N LEU A 294 5.38 1.46 -13.60
CA LEU A 294 6.64 0.99 -14.17
C LEU A 294 7.56 0.37 -13.10
N GLU A 295 7.61 0.98 -11.91
CA GLU A 295 8.36 0.45 -10.78
C GLU A 295 7.78 -0.88 -10.26
N LEU A 296 6.45 -0.99 -10.15
CA LEU A 296 5.80 -2.25 -9.79
C LEU A 296 5.97 -3.33 -10.84
N LEU A 297 5.99 -2.98 -12.14
CA LEU A 297 6.30 -3.93 -13.21
C LEU A 297 7.74 -4.45 -13.10
N ARG A 298 8.71 -3.58 -12.77
CA ARG A 298 10.09 -4.00 -12.47
C ARG A 298 10.15 -4.95 -11.29
N LEU A 299 9.44 -4.64 -10.20
CA LEU A 299 9.37 -5.50 -9.01
C LEU A 299 8.75 -6.86 -9.36
N LEU A 300 7.63 -6.89 -10.09
CA LEU A 300 6.97 -8.12 -10.52
C LEU A 300 7.84 -8.98 -11.43
N TYR A 301 8.54 -8.36 -12.38
CA TYR A 301 9.50 -9.05 -13.25
C TYR A 301 10.66 -9.63 -12.43
N GLY A 302 11.20 -8.81 -11.52
CA GLY A 302 12.16 -9.18 -10.49
C GLY A 302 11.78 -10.48 -9.82
N ILE A 303 10.64 -10.46 -9.12
CA ILE A 303 10.16 -11.57 -8.29
C ILE A 303 9.90 -12.84 -9.09
N ARG A 304 9.35 -12.72 -10.30
CA ARG A 304 8.82 -13.89 -11.02
C ARG A 304 9.81 -14.55 -11.97
N HIS A 305 10.75 -13.78 -12.52
CA HIS A 305 11.50 -14.21 -13.71
C HIS A 305 12.99 -13.91 -13.62
N LEU A 306 13.38 -12.89 -12.85
CA LEU A 306 14.75 -12.41 -12.82
C LEU A 306 15.51 -12.91 -11.59
N TRP A 307 14.88 -12.88 -10.41
CA TRP A 307 15.51 -13.17 -9.13
C TRP A 307 15.30 -14.61 -8.70
N THR A 308 16.29 -15.16 -8.00
CA THR A 308 16.09 -16.44 -7.27
C THR A 308 15.03 -16.27 -6.17
N ASP A 309 14.34 -17.34 -5.80
CA ASP A 309 13.32 -17.30 -4.73
C ASP A 309 13.86 -16.71 -3.42
N GLU A 310 15.12 -17.01 -3.10
CA GLU A 310 15.82 -16.49 -1.93
C GLU A 310 16.00 -14.96 -2.01
N TRP A 311 16.38 -14.45 -3.19
CA TRP A 311 16.54 -13.01 -3.40
C TRP A 311 15.20 -12.28 -3.46
N ALA A 312 14.20 -12.82 -4.16
CA ALA A 312 12.85 -12.27 -4.18
C ALA A 312 12.24 -12.21 -2.76
N THR A 313 12.46 -13.24 -1.95
CA THR A 313 12.08 -13.26 -0.53
C THR A 313 12.77 -12.15 0.25
N ARG A 314 14.09 -11.94 0.06
CA ARG A 314 14.83 -10.86 0.72
C ARG A 314 14.32 -9.48 0.33
N VAL A 315 14.08 -9.23 -0.96
CA VAL A 315 13.55 -7.95 -1.44
C VAL A 315 12.18 -7.68 -0.83
N LEU A 316 11.26 -8.64 -0.86
CA LEU A 316 9.93 -8.48 -0.24
C LEU A 316 10.00 -8.32 1.28
N SER A 317 10.87 -9.08 1.94
CA SER A 317 11.12 -8.92 3.39
C SER A 317 11.62 -7.51 3.72
N SER A 318 12.38 -6.90 2.80
CA SER A 318 12.92 -5.55 3.01
C SER A 318 11.88 -4.44 2.97
N MET A 319 10.70 -4.73 2.41
CA MET A 319 9.57 -3.80 2.34
C MET A 319 8.84 -3.69 3.69
N LEU A 320 9.14 -4.55 4.66
CA LEU A 320 8.49 -4.59 5.96
C LEU A 320 9.49 -4.39 7.10
N VAL A 321 9.05 -3.68 8.12
CA VAL A 321 9.76 -3.51 9.39
C VAL A 321 8.80 -3.74 10.56
N ASN A 322 9.35 -4.25 11.66
CA ASN A 322 8.65 -4.38 12.94
C ASN A 322 9.42 -3.63 14.03
N PRO A 323 9.20 -2.31 14.19
CA PRO A 323 9.95 -1.50 15.15
C PRO A 323 9.74 -1.90 16.61
N LYS A 324 8.65 -2.63 16.90
CA LYS A 324 8.28 -3.03 18.26
C LYS A 324 8.64 -4.49 18.57
N GLY A 325 8.82 -5.32 17.55
CA GLY A 325 9.01 -6.77 17.69
C GLY A 325 7.77 -7.51 18.18
N VAL A 326 6.58 -7.00 17.85
CA VAL A 326 5.30 -7.56 18.30
C VAL A 326 4.58 -8.16 17.10
N ASP A 327 4.01 -9.37 17.27
CA ASP A 327 3.22 -10.03 16.23
C ASP A 327 2.00 -9.17 15.85
N GLY A 328 1.68 -9.08 14.56
CA GLY A 328 0.60 -8.23 14.05
C GLY A 328 0.89 -6.72 14.04
N GLU A 329 2.10 -6.27 14.43
CA GLU A 329 2.50 -4.85 14.45
C GLU A 329 3.62 -4.53 13.44
N TRP A 330 3.69 -5.30 12.36
CA TRP A 330 4.53 -4.96 11.20
C TRP A 330 4.00 -3.72 10.47
N MET A 331 4.88 -3.00 9.81
CA MET A 331 4.57 -1.83 9.00
C MET A 331 5.45 -1.81 7.75
N ALA A 332 4.99 -1.11 6.72
CA ALA A 332 5.80 -0.90 5.53
C ALA A 332 7.03 -0.01 5.84
N THR A 333 8.14 -0.30 5.19
CA THR A 333 9.43 0.39 5.37
C THR A 333 9.34 1.87 4.99
N ASP A 334 8.58 2.21 3.97
CA ASP A 334 8.31 3.59 3.55
C ASP A 334 7.54 4.38 4.62
N MET A 335 6.55 3.77 5.28
CA MET A 335 5.85 4.39 6.41
C MET A 335 6.79 4.70 7.57
N LEU A 336 7.81 3.87 7.81
CA LEU A 336 8.85 4.17 8.80
C LEU A 336 9.63 5.43 8.41
N GLN A 337 9.99 5.52 7.14
CA GLN A 337 10.71 6.64 6.56
C GLN A 337 9.89 7.94 6.56
N GLU A 338 8.61 7.88 6.18
CA GLU A 338 7.68 9.00 6.26
C GLU A 338 7.54 9.53 7.69
N ASN A 339 7.47 8.62 8.67
CA ASN A 339 7.43 8.99 10.09
C ASN A 339 8.71 9.72 10.52
N HIS A 340 9.89 9.29 10.07
CA HIS A 340 11.15 10.00 10.34
C HIS A 340 11.16 11.39 9.70
N ASN A 341 10.73 11.51 8.44
CA ASN A 341 10.62 12.79 7.74
C ASN A 341 9.63 13.74 8.44
N TYR A 342 8.48 13.23 8.88
CA TYR A 342 7.49 14.00 9.63
C TYR A 342 8.05 14.52 10.96
N LEU A 343 8.73 13.66 11.73
CA LEU A 343 9.34 14.05 13.00
C LEU A 343 10.39 15.15 12.80
N LEU A 344 11.24 15.01 11.77
CA LEU A 344 12.23 16.02 11.43
C LEU A 344 11.59 17.37 11.12
N LYS A 345 10.56 17.39 10.27
CA LYS A 345 9.80 18.61 9.94
C LYS A 345 9.08 19.20 11.16
N SER A 346 8.59 18.35 12.06
CA SER A 346 7.98 18.82 13.31
C SER A 346 8.98 19.44 14.27
N ILE A 347 10.23 18.98 14.31
CA ILE A 347 11.26 19.54 15.19
C ILE A 347 11.82 20.82 14.57
N SER A 348 12.06 20.83 13.26
CA SER A 348 12.54 22.02 12.54
C SER A 348 11.57 23.19 12.63
N SER A 349 10.27 22.94 12.48
CA SER A 349 9.24 23.99 12.58
C SER A 349 9.08 24.59 13.99
N LYS A 350 9.54 23.90 15.04
CA LYS A 350 9.44 24.36 16.45
C LYS A 350 10.69 25.09 16.94
N GLY A 351 11.83 24.95 16.25
CA GLY A 351 13.11 25.53 16.67
C GLY A 351 13.33 26.93 16.13
N PHE A 352 13.24 27.96 16.97
CA PHE A 352 13.84 29.27 16.66
C PHE A 352 15.37 29.10 16.58
N ASN A 353 15.97 29.38 15.42
CA ASN A 353 17.41 29.40 15.13
C ASN A 353 18.14 28.03 15.01
N MET A 354 17.47 26.94 14.64
CA MET A 354 18.19 25.70 14.36
C MET A 354 18.89 25.76 12.99
N SER A 355 20.21 25.52 12.94
CA SER A 355 20.94 25.48 11.65
C SER A 355 20.68 24.17 10.91
N TRP A 356 20.87 24.19 9.59
CA TRP A 356 20.79 22.98 8.76
C TRP A 356 21.80 21.93 9.20
N GLU A 357 23.02 22.35 9.53
CA GLU A 357 24.10 21.47 9.99
C GLU A 357 23.72 20.76 11.29
N TYR A 358 23.09 21.46 12.22
CA TYR A 358 22.65 20.86 13.48
C TYR A 358 21.50 19.85 13.25
N LEU A 359 20.55 20.18 12.38
CA LEU A 359 19.47 19.26 12.00
C LEU A 359 20.03 18.00 11.32
N ARG A 360 20.96 18.18 10.38
CA ARG A 360 21.64 17.10 9.66
C ARG A 360 22.48 16.23 10.59
N ASP A 361 23.42 16.81 11.30
CA ASP A 361 24.47 16.06 11.98
C ASP A 361 24.02 15.52 13.34
N SER A 362 23.10 16.22 14.01
CA SER A 362 22.68 15.90 15.38
C SER A 362 21.24 15.37 15.46
N ILE A 363 20.27 16.05 14.84
CA ILE A 363 18.85 15.68 15.01
C ILE A 363 18.50 14.44 14.20
N SER A 364 18.84 14.39 12.91
CA SER A 364 18.37 13.32 12.01
C SER A 364 18.89 11.93 12.37
N THR A 365 20.16 11.83 12.74
CA THR A 365 20.80 10.59 13.20
C THR A 365 20.26 10.10 14.56
N ASN A 366 19.68 11.01 15.35
CA ASN A 366 19.15 10.73 16.69
C ASN A 366 17.62 10.89 16.78
N ILE A 367 16.91 10.92 15.66
CA ILE A 367 15.49 11.34 15.62
C ILE A 367 14.60 10.49 16.53
N ARG A 368 14.91 9.19 16.67
CA ARG A 368 14.22 8.27 17.58
C ARG A 368 14.54 8.51 19.05
N THR A 369 15.78 8.88 19.36
CA THR A 369 16.17 9.27 20.72
C THR A 369 15.43 10.54 21.13
N PHE A 370 15.38 11.55 20.26
CA PHE A 370 14.61 12.77 20.51
C PHE A 370 13.12 12.49 20.68
N GLN A 371 12.54 11.60 19.86
CA GLN A 371 11.14 11.16 20.04
C GLN A 371 10.92 10.48 21.40
N ALA A 372 11.80 9.57 21.79
CA ALA A 372 11.71 8.88 23.07
C ALA A 372 11.85 9.85 24.26
N ILE A 373 12.77 10.82 24.17
CA ILE A 373 12.94 11.88 25.18
C ILE A 373 11.68 12.74 25.28
N SER A 374 11.06 13.11 24.15
CA SER A 374 9.79 13.86 24.16
C SER A 374 8.71 13.11 24.92
N TRP A 375 8.54 11.80 24.66
CA TRP A 375 7.56 10.98 25.36
C TRP A 375 7.87 10.83 26.86
N MET A 376 9.14 10.66 27.23
CA MET A 376 9.54 10.62 28.63
C MET A 376 9.22 11.95 29.33
N PHE A 377 9.58 13.08 28.71
CA PHE A 377 9.33 14.40 29.27
C PHE A 377 7.84 14.67 29.43
N GLU A 378 7.02 14.40 28.40
CA GLU A 378 5.55 14.50 28.45
C GLU A 378 4.97 13.70 29.61
N GLY A 379 5.46 12.47 29.82
CA GLY A 379 5.08 11.62 30.95
C GLY A 379 5.43 12.24 32.31
N GLU A 380 6.66 12.74 32.46
CA GLU A 380 7.14 13.36 33.71
C GLU A 380 6.41 14.66 34.05
N VAL A 381 6.14 15.52 33.07
CA VAL A 381 5.46 16.81 33.29
C VAL A 381 3.94 16.68 33.44
N GLY A 382 3.41 15.45 33.40
CA GLY A 382 1.98 15.18 33.51
C GLY A 382 1.16 15.80 32.37
N VAL A 383 1.81 16.19 31.27
CA VAL A 383 1.12 16.53 30.03
C VAL A 383 0.60 15.20 29.52
N GLY A 384 -0.67 14.92 29.83
CA GLY A 384 -1.30 13.66 29.49
C GLY A 384 -0.96 13.31 28.06
N SER A 385 -0.14 12.27 27.86
CA SER A 385 0.16 11.77 26.54
C SER A 385 -1.18 11.51 25.88
N ASN A 386 -1.48 12.15 24.75
CA ASN A 386 -2.61 11.73 23.93
C ASN A 386 -2.43 10.23 23.73
N SER A 387 -3.33 9.42 24.29
CA SER A 387 -3.12 7.97 24.41
C SER A 387 -2.66 7.40 23.07
N THR A 388 -1.40 6.93 23.01
CA THR A 388 -0.85 6.21 21.85
C THR A 388 -1.43 4.79 21.77
N LYS A 389 -1.97 4.30 22.89
CA LYS A 389 -2.91 3.18 22.92
C LYS A 389 -4.25 3.70 22.40
N HIS A 390 -4.42 3.68 21.09
CA HIS A 390 -5.74 3.86 20.52
C HIS A 390 -6.61 2.72 21.05
N GLN A 391 -7.48 3.02 22.01
CA GLN A 391 -8.65 2.20 22.23
C GLN A 391 -9.33 2.11 20.87
N THR A 392 -9.57 0.90 20.36
CA THR A 392 -10.19 0.71 19.05
C THR A 392 -11.46 1.56 19.03
N PRO A 393 -11.52 2.61 18.18
CA PRO A 393 -12.67 3.50 18.19
C PRO A 393 -13.91 2.66 17.93
N ASP A 394 -14.97 2.88 18.71
CA ASP A 394 -16.26 2.25 18.38
C ASP A 394 -16.78 2.87 17.08
N THR A 395 -16.51 2.19 15.97
CA THR A 395 -16.91 2.61 14.63
C THR A 395 -18.38 2.33 14.35
N SER A 396 -19.14 1.71 15.28
CA SER A 396 -20.54 1.32 15.06
C SER A 396 -21.42 2.50 14.66
N ARG A 397 -21.18 3.68 15.25
CA ARG A 397 -21.92 4.91 14.91
C ARG A 397 -21.58 5.41 13.51
N ASP A 398 -20.32 5.36 13.12
CA ASP A 398 -19.87 5.79 11.79
C ASP A 398 -20.42 4.83 10.73
N ILE A 399 -20.31 3.51 10.96
CA ILE A 399 -20.90 2.48 10.10
C ILE A 399 -22.40 2.72 9.93
N TYR A 400 -23.14 2.95 11.02
CA TYR A 400 -24.57 3.24 10.96
C TYR A 400 -24.87 4.48 10.11
N LYS A 401 -24.12 5.56 10.26
CA LYS A 401 -24.31 6.79 9.47
C LYS A 401 -24.08 6.55 7.98
N VAL A 402 -22.99 5.86 7.60
CA VAL A 402 -22.72 5.54 6.19
C VAL A 402 -23.84 4.69 5.62
N ARG A 403 -24.35 3.71 6.38
CA ARG A 403 -25.47 2.88 5.95
C ARG A 403 -26.75 3.69 5.72
N GLU A 404 -27.09 4.60 6.64
CA GLU A 404 -28.27 5.45 6.48
C GLU A 404 -28.14 6.44 5.33
N HIS A 405 -26.93 6.98 5.09
CA HIS A 405 -26.63 7.82 3.95
C HIS A 405 -26.87 7.07 2.63
N LEU A 406 -26.20 5.94 2.41
CA LEU A 406 -26.35 5.13 1.19
C LEU A 406 -27.79 4.61 1.01
N ARG A 407 -28.45 4.20 2.09
CA ARG A 407 -29.85 3.75 2.07
C ARG A 407 -30.82 4.88 1.74
N GLY A 408 -30.53 6.11 2.17
CA GLY A 408 -31.30 7.31 1.85
C GLY A 408 -31.44 7.49 0.35
N ASP A 409 -30.36 7.21 -0.39
CA ASP A 409 -30.25 7.37 -1.83
C ASP A 409 -30.46 6.06 -2.62
N GLY A 410 -30.86 4.96 -1.95
CA GLY A 410 -31.16 3.70 -2.62
C GLY A 410 -29.93 2.93 -3.14
N ILE A 411 -28.75 3.21 -2.59
CA ILE A 411 -27.49 2.57 -3.00
C ILE A 411 -27.29 1.27 -2.21
N LEU A 412 -26.99 0.17 -2.93
CA LEU A 412 -26.85 -1.20 -2.42
C LEU A 412 -28.08 -1.73 -1.66
N CYS A 413 -29.24 -1.10 -1.85
CA CYS A 413 -30.52 -1.51 -1.29
C CYS A 413 -31.67 -1.26 -2.28
N LYS A 414 -32.86 -1.80 -2.02
CA LYS A 414 -34.03 -1.49 -2.85
C LYS A 414 -34.36 0.01 -2.76
N PRO A 415 -34.52 0.72 -3.89
CA PRO A 415 -34.77 2.15 -3.89
C PRO A 415 -36.12 2.47 -3.25
N LYS A 416 -36.20 3.60 -2.53
CA LYS A 416 -37.45 4.10 -1.95
C LYS A 416 -38.35 4.82 -2.96
N SER A 417 -37.82 5.19 -4.13
CA SER A 417 -38.53 5.84 -5.23
C SER A 417 -37.92 5.46 -6.58
N ASP A 418 -38.69 5.59 -7.67
CA ASP A 418 -38.25 5.33 -9.05
C ASP A 418 -37.31 6.44 -9.61
N GLN A 419 -36.68 7.24 -8.75
CA GLN A 419 -35.80 8.31 -9.23
C GLN A 419 -34.57 7.72 -9.91
N CYS A 420 -34.44 8.07 -11.20
CA CYS A 420 -33.40 7.60 -12.08
C CYS A 420 -32.05 8.22 -11.69
N ASP A 421 -31.04 7.36 -11.76
CA ASP A 421 -29.67 7.55 -11.33
C ASP A 421 -28.96 8.70 -12.07
N LYS A 422 -28.25 9.56 -11.31
CA LYS A 422 -27.41 10.66 -11.82
C LYS A 422 -25.92 10.40 -11.58
N GLY A 423 -25.54 9.19 -11.17
CA GLY A 423 -24.15 8.82 -10.93
C GLY A 423 -23.30 9.02 -12.18
N ILE A 424 -22.09 9.55 -11.98
CA ILE A 424 -21.06 9.58 -13.02
C ILE A 424 -20.34 8.23 -12.93
N PRO A 425 -20.25 7.45 -14.02
CA PRO A 425 -19.54 6.17 -13.98
C PRO A 425 -18.10 6.34 -13.52
N VAL A 426 -17.69 5.53 -12.54
CA VAL A 426 -16.29 5.43 -12.13
C VAL A 426 -15.57 4.39 -12.98
N VAL A 427 -14.26 4.55 -13.09
CA VAL A 427 -13.40 3.61 -13.83
C VAL A 427 -13.24 2.33 -13.00
N ASP A 428 -13.41 1.17 -13.64
CA ASP A 428 -12.96 -0.11 -13.11
C ASP A 428 -11.43 -0.16 -13.19
N LEU A 429 -10.75 0.18 -12.09
CA LEU A 429 -9.31 0.37 -12.04
C LEU A 429 -8.53 -0.87 -12.48
N GLN A 430 -8.98 -2.05 -12.03
CA GLN A 430 -8.30 -3.31 -12.30
C GLN A 430 -8.40 -3.67 -13.78
N ARG A 431 -9.61 -3.61 -14.34
CA ARG A 431 -9.83 -3.91 -15.76
C ARG A 431 -9.17 -2.88 -16.66
N HIS A 432 -9.41 -1.59 -16.39
CA HIS A 432 -8.88 -0.50 -17.20
C HIS A 432 -7.35 -0.49 -17.19
N GLY A 433 -6.74 -0.69 -16.02
CA GLY A 433 -5.31 -0.82 -15.89
C GLY A 433 -4.76 -2.03 -16.63
N GLY A 434 -5.38 -3.21 -16.47
CA GLY A 434 -5.03 -4.43 -17.21
C GLY A 434 -5.02 -4.20 -18.72
N ASP A 435 -6.10 -3.63 -19.25
CA ASP A 435 -6.25 -3.34 -20.68
C ASP A 435 -5.18 -2.34 -21.18
N LYS A 436 -4.89 -1.29 -20.40
CA LYS A 436 -3.85 -0.30 -20.74
C LYS A 436 -2.44 -0.86 -20.70
N MET A 437 -2.13 -1.78 -19.79
CA MET A 437 -0.79 -2.35 -19.66
C MET A 437 -0.42 -3.23 -20.85
N VAL A 438 -1.36 -4.03 -21.38
CA VAL A 438 -1.14 -4.94 -22.51
C VAL A 438 -0.69 -4.22 -23.79
N GLY A 439 -1.02 -2.92 -23.95
CA GLY A 439 -0.64 -2.14 -25.14
C GLY A 439 0.39 -1.01 -24.91
N GLY A 440 0.57 -0.54 -23.68
CA GLY A 440 1.32 0.69 -23.38
C GLY A 440 2.55 0.49 -22.50
N SER A 441 2.35 0.40 -21.18
CA SER A 441 3.46 0.36 -20.22
C SER A 441 4.32 -0.89 -20.33
N VAL A 442 3.74 -2.05 -20.67
CA VAL A 442 4.54 -3.23 -20.96
C VAL A 442 5.43 -2.96 -22.16
N ALA A 443 4.90 -2.43 -23.27
CA ALA A 443 5.71 -2.13 -24.45
C ALA A 443 6.87 -1.18 -24.11
N ARG A 444 6.63 -0.12 -23.32
CA ARG A 444 7.69 0.78 -22.83
C ARG A 444 8.72 0.08 -21.95
N PHE A 445 8.27 -0.80 -21.05
CA PHE A 445 9.15 -1.60 -20.20
C PHE A 445 10.02 -2.56 -21.06
N LEU A 446 9.43 -3.21 -22.05
CA LEU A 446 10.11 -4.12 -22.98
C LEU A 446 11.12 -3.37 -23.86
N ASP A 447 10.74 -2.21 -24.38
CA ASP A 447 11.63 -1.36 -25.19
C ASP A 447 12.82 -0.89 -24.36
N TRP A 448 12.60 -0.49 -23.11
CA TRP A 448 13.66 -0.10 -22.19
C TRP A 448 14.59 -1.28 -21.85
N HIS A 449 14.04 -2.47 -21.56
CA HIS A 449 14.85 -3.67 -21.32
C HIS A 449 15.69 -4.07 -22.53
N ARG A 450 15.12 -3.99 -23.74
CA ARG A 450 15.84 -4.28 -24.99
C ARG A 450 16.93 -3.25 -25.30
N LEU A 451 16.72 -1.99 -24.91
CA LEU A 451 17.71 -0.92 -25.06
C LEU A 451 18.85 -1.08 -24.05
N GLU A 452 18.59 -1.48 -22.80
CA GLU A 452 19.66 -1.71 -21.82
C GLU A 452 20.59 -2.87 -22.22
N ASP A 453 20.06 -3.95 -22.79
CA ASP A 453 20.90 -5.04 -23.33
C ASP A 453 21.71 -4.60 -24.58
N ALA A 454 21.39 -3.44 -25.18
CA ALA A 454 22.16 -2.83 -26.27
C ALA A 454 23.11 -1.71 -25.80
N VAL A 455 22.85 -1.10 -24.65
CA VAL A 455 23.61 0.04 -24.08
C VAL A 455 24.79 -0.41 -23.19
N ASP A 456 24.89 -1.71 -22.90
CA ASP A 456 26.06 -2.36 -22.26
C ASP A 456 27.42 -2.11 -22.98
N LEU A 457 27.42 -1.48 -24.17
CA LEU A 457 28.63 -1.13 -24.92
C LEU A 457 29.00 0.37 -24.90
N GLU A 458 28.07 1.31 -24.70
CA GLU A 458 28.35 2.76 -24.80
C GLU A 458 28.37 3.48 -23.44
N GLU A 459 27.50 3.13 -22.48
CA GLU A 459 27.51 3.78 -21.15
C GLU A 459 28.67 3.29 -20.26
N THR A 460 29.17 2.08 -20.51
CA THR A 460 30.37 1.52 -19.88
C THR A 460 31.61 2.36 -20.24
N GLU A 461 31.67 2.91 -21.46
CA GLU A 461 32.71 3.83 -21.92
C GLU A 461 32.57 5.23 -21.29
N ALA A 462 31.33 5.68 -21.04
CA ALA A 462 31.06 6.95 -20.35
C ALA A 462 31.41 6.88 -18.86
N LEU A 463 31.13 5.76 -18.19
CA LEU A 463 31.51 5.53 -16.79
C LEU A 463 33.04 5.42 -16.62
N GLU A 464 33.75 4.78 -17.55
CA GLU A 464 35.22 4.71 -17.52
C GLU A 464 35.88 6.08 -17.73
N ASN A 465 35.26 6.98 -18.50
CA ASN A 465 35.77 8.34 -18.73
C ASN A 465 35.47 9.32 -17.59
N VAL A 466 34.52 9.02 -16.70
CA VAL A 466 34.27 9.77 -15.46
C VAL A 466 35.13 9.23 -14.29
N ILE A 467 35.63 7.99 -14.39
CA ILE A 467 36.48 7.35 -13.39
C ILE A 467 37.99 7.62 -13.63
N LYS A 468 38.39 8.08 -14.82
CA LYS A 468 39.71 8.70 -15.07
C LYS A 468 39.70 10.18 -14.75
#